data_AF-A0A3D4UI32-F1
#
_entry.id   AF-A0A3D4UI32-F1
#
_cell.length_a   1.000
_cell.length_b   1.000
_cell.length_c   1.000
_cell.angle_alpha   90.00
_cell.angle_beta   90.00
_cell.angle_gamma   90.00
#
_symmetry.space_group_name_H-M   'P 1'
#
loop_
_entity.id
_entity.type
_entity.pdbx_description
1 polymer ?
#
loop_
_entity_poly.entity_id
_entity_poly.type
_entity_poly.pdbx_seq_one_letter_code
_entity_poly.pdbx_strand_id
1 'polypeptide(L)'
;MSKDTHQPICPKCGYDQSGEIATWQSQCPMHGTCPECGLAFEWVEVFRPLIRDLHWYIEHAVSIRSLIWRTPGTLVRLMLPHLFWRELDVKKRISIPVLIVWCLLLCIGTHLLVAIPVGLEYWDQQNWMAQPLDQYVSQYGPSAIAAILFNGIAQPLYEADANVSVYLVNISVQRDWWGTDLIMDTFFRPIGYQLGFIVLWLAVLLAIPHTRRLTKLRGVHIARVTVISTTAMVLTFELYRLNEALHGLGGYKTGITSVLYKWIIPMMIVWQAVFWASAVRSGWGIRPWRLLVMLGTLAALLGGATLRVYVFLSTTA
;
A
#
# COMPACT_ATOMS: atom_id res chain seq x y z
N MET A 1 -25.28 18.81 21.22
CA MET A 1 -23.82 18.96 21.37
C MET A 1 -23.31 19.86 20.26
N SER A 2 -22.64 20.93 20.67
CA SER A 2 -21.83 21.92 19.94
C SER A 2 -22.00 22.05 18.42
N LYS A 3 -22.42 23.25 18.00
CA LYS A 3 -22.24 23.81 16.65
C LYS A 3 -20.82 23.54 16.16
N ASP A 4 -20.63 22.59 15.24
CA ASP A 4 -19.47 22.60 14.36
C ASP A 4 -19.66 23.82 13.45
N THR A 5 -19.21 24.98 13.92
CA THR A 5 -19.04 26.16 13.06
C THR A 5 -17.99 25.77 12.04
N HIS A 6 -18.45 25.36 10.85
CA HIS A 6 -17.56 24.97 9.78
C HIS A 6 -16.66 26.15 9.44
N GLN A 7 -15.37 26.03 9.76
CA GLN A 7 -14.40 27.07 9.44
C GLN A 7 -14.16 27.06 7.93
N PRO A 8 -14.28 28.22 7.24
CA PRO A 8 -14.14 28.30 5.80
C PRO A 8 -12.67 28.20 5.41
N ILE A 9 -12.10 27.00 5.45
CA ILE A 9 -10.67 26.78 5.25
C ILE A 9 -10.38 26.48 3.78
N CYS A 10 -9.31 27.07 3.23
CA CYS A 10 -8.84 26.75 1.90
C CYS A 10 -8.47 25.26 1.79
N PRO A 11 -9.05 24.51 0.84
CA PRO A 11 -8.86 23.07 0.75
C PRO A 11 -7.46 22.65 0.31
N LYS A 12 -6.68 23.54 -0.33
CA LYS A 12 -5.30 23.26 -0.78
C LYS A 12 -4.26 23.63 0.28
N CYS A 13 -4.31 24.85 0.81
CA CYS A 13 -3.28 25.35 1.73
C CYS A 13 -3.65 25.30 3.21
N GLY A 14 -4.93 25.18 3.55
CA GLY A 14 -5.40 25.23 4.94
C GLY A 14 -5.57 26.63 5.52
N TYR A 15 -5.50 27.69 4.69
CA TYR A 15 -5.68 29.07 5.15
C TYR A 15 -7.14 29.40 5.45
N ASP A 16 -7.39 30.08 6.58
CA ASP A 16 -8.72 30.53 6.98
C ASP A 16 -9.24 31.65 6.05
N GLN A 17 -10.37 31.42 5.40
CA GLN A 17 -11.03 32.38 4.51
C GLN A 17 -12.01 33.31 5.26
N SER A 18 -12.08 33.26 6.59
CA SER A 18 -13.00 34.09 7.38
C SER A 18 -12.79 35.60 7.12
N GLY A 19 -11.54 36.03 6.96
CA GLY A 19 -11.18 37.41 6.61
C GLY A 19 -11.70 37.83 5.23
N GLU A 20 -11.59 36.95 4.23
CA GLU A 20 -12.12 37.20 2.88
C GLU A 20 -13.65 37.29 2.91
N ILE A 21 -14.31 36.40 3.66
CA ILE A 21 -15.77 36.40 3.87
C ILE A 21 -16.23 37.68 4.58
N ALA A 22 -15.45 38.20 5.53
CA ALA A 22 -15.78 39.42 6.24
C ALA A 22 -15.77 40.68 5.34
N THR A 23 -15.16 40.61 4.15
CA THR A 23 -15.18 41.72 3.19
C THR A 23 -16.45 41.78 2.33
N TRP A 24 -17.34 40.79 2.43
CA TRP A 24 -18.57 40.74 1.64
C TRP A 24 -19.60 41.75 2.15
N GLN A 25 -19.78 42.85 1.41
CA GLN A 25 -20.67 43.92 1.83
C GLN A 25 -22.14 43.71 1.43
N SER A 26 -22.40 43.21 0.22
CA SER A 26 -23.76 43.18 -0.33
C SER A 26 -24.12 41.93 -1.14
N GLN A 27 -23.12 41.16 -1.59
CA GLN A 27 -23.34 39.93 -2.36
C GLN A 27 -22.31 38.88 -1.98
N CYS A 28 -22.75 37.62 -1.87
CA CYS A 28 -21.86 36.47 -1.71
C CYS A 28 -21.34 36.10 -3.10
N PRO A 29 -20.04 36.28 -3.40
CA PRO A 29 -19.49 35.84 -4.67
C PRO A 29 -19.63 34.31 -4.79
N MET A 30 -19.92 33.81 -5.98
CA MET A 30 -19.96 32.34 -6.21
C MET A 30 -18.55 31.76 -6.34
N HIS A 31 -17.59 32.57 -6.79
CA HIS A 31 -16.21 32.18 -7.04
C HIS A 31 -15.28 32.96 -6.09
N GLY A 32 -14.25 32.28 -5.59
CA GLY A 32 -13.22 32.85 -4.73
C GLY A 32 -11.83 32.43 -5.19
N THR A 33 -10.84 33.21 -4.82
CA THR A 33 -9.43 32.84 -4.97
C THR A 33 -8.76 32.94 -3.61
N CYS A 34 -8.10 31.86 -3.19
CA CYS A 34 -7.37 31.88 -1.93
C CYS A 34 -6.24 32.92 -1.99
N PRO A 35 -6.19 33.93 -1.09
CA PRO A 35 -5.16 34.97 -1.13
C PRO A 35 -3.74 34.41 -0.91
N GLU A 36 -3.60 33.29 -0.19
CA GLU A 36 -2.30 32.67 0.10
C GLU A 36 -1.73 31.79 -1.02
N CYS A 37 -2.60 30.99 -1.65
CA CYS A 37 -2.16 29.95 -2.58
C CYS A 37 -2.67 30.12 -4.01
N GLY A 38 -3.49 31.14 -4.27
CA GLY A 38 -4.04 31.44 -5.60
C GLY A 38 -5.01 30.38 -6.12
N LEU A 39 -5.48 29.46 -5.27
CA LEU A 39 -6.43 28.44 -5.70
C LEU A 39 -7.79 29.10 -5.99
N ALA A 40 -8.26 28.99 -7.23
CA ALA A 40 -9.65 29.26 -7.58
C ALA A 40 -10.57 28.12 -7.10
N PHE A 41 -11.65 28.49 -6.42
CA PHE A 41 -12.68 27.58 -5.92
C PHE A 41 -14.06 28.25 -5.95
N GLU A 42 -15.12 27.44 -5.88
CA GLU A 42 -16.45 27.95 -5.61
C GLU A 42 -16.68 28.01 -4.10
N TRP A 43 -17.32 29.07 -3.61
CA TRP A 43 -17.53 29.25 -2.16
C TRP A 43 -18.41 28.14 -1.56
N VAL A 44 -19.31 27.55 -2.37
CA VAL A 44 -20.08 26.36 -1.95
C VAL A 44 -19.17 25.21 -1.52
N GLU A 45 -17.99 25.06 -2.13
CA GLU A 45 -17.04 24.00 -1.82
C GLU A 45 -16.28 24.26 -0.51
N VAL A 46 -16.12 25.53 -0.13
CA VAL A 46 -15.55 25.94 1.16
C VAL A 46 -16.56 25.78 2.28
N PHE A 47 -17.84 26.08 2.03
CA PHE A 47 -18.89 25.92 3.04
C PHE A 47 -19.43 24.49 3.17
N ARG A 48 -19.35 23.69 2.11
CA ARG A 48 -19.83 22.31 2.05
C ARG A 48 -18.76 21.38 1.49
N PRO A 49 -17.70 21.06 2.28
CA PRO A 49 -16.58 20.27 1.81
C PRO A 49 -16.98 18.87 1.33
N LEU A 50 -18.07 18.31 1.89
CA LEU A 50 -18.60 17.00 1.55
C LEU A 50 -19.08 16.88 0.08
N ILE A 51 -19.40 18.00 -0.59
CA ILE A 51 -19.79 17.97 -2.02
C ILE A 51 -18.63 17.45 -2.89
N ARG A 52 -17.40 17.62 -2.43
CA ARG A 52 -16.22 17.13 -3.15
C ARG A 52 -15.85 15.69 -2.82
N ASP A 53 -16.51 15.07 -1.84
CA ASP A 53 -16.18 13.70 -1.43
C ASP A 53 -16.53 12.72 -2.56
N LEU A 54 -15.51 12.04 -3.06
CA LEU A 54 -15.65 10.95 -4.01
C LEU A 54 -16.24 9.73 -3.29
N HIS A 55 -17.43 9.27 -3.73
CA HIS A 55 -18.17 8.16 -3.11
C HIS A 55 -17.38 6.85 -3.08
N TRP A 56 -16.47 6.66 -4.03
CA TRP A 56 -15.65 5.45 -4.18
C TRP A 56 -14.33 5.52 -3.40
N TYR A 57 -13.95 6.71 -2.92
CA TYR A 57 -12.61 6.94 -2.36
C TYR A 57 -12.57 6.75 -0.84
N ILE A 58 -11.58 5.98 -0.38
CA ILE A 58 -11.46 5.58 1.04
C ILE A 58 -11.16 6.73 2.00
N GLU A 59 -10.45 7.79 1.60
CA GLU A 59 -10.16 8.94 2.52
C GLU A 59 -11.42 9.69 2.93
N HIS A 60 -12.49 9.51 2.17
CA HIS A 60 -13.79 10.11 2.44
C HIS A 60 -14.73 9.16 3.22
N ALA A 61 -14.22 8.02 3.69
CA ALA A 61 -14.96 7.14 4.58
C ALA A 61 -15.08 7.77 5.98
N VAL A 62 -16.30 7.78 6.52
CA VAL A 62 -16.61 8.25 7.89
C VAL A 62 -16.62 7.13 8.94
N SER A 63 -16.50 5.88 8.51
CA SER A 63 -16.53 4.69 9.37
C SER A 63 -15.75 3.53 8.74
N ILE A 64 -15.34 2.55 9.55
CA ILE A 64 -14.65 1.33 9.07
C ILE A 64 -15.51 0.57 8.06
N ARG A 65 -16.83 0.46 8.30
CA ARG A 65 -17.76 -0.16 7.35
C ARG A 65 -17.73 0.58 6.00
N SER A 66 -17.78 1.92 6.01
CA SER A 66 -17.69 2.73 4.78
C SER A 66 -16.34 2.53 4.07
N LEU A 67 -15.25 2.42 4.83
CA LEU A 67 -13.91 2.16 4.32
C LEU A 67 -13.84 0.79 3.60
N ILE A 68 -14.39 -0.27 4.18
CA ILE A 68 -14.48 -1.60 3.55
C ILE A 68 -15.29 -1.52 2.26
N TRP A 69 -16.49 -0.93 2.29
CA TRP A 69 -17.35 -0.81 1.09
C TRP A 69 -16.73 0.02 -0.04
N ARG A 70 -15.89 1.00 0.28
CA ARG A 70 -15.18 1.84 -0.69
C ARG A 70 -13.89 1.22 -1.21
N THR A 71 -13.36 0.20 -0.54
CA THR A 71 -12.10 -0.44 -0.91
C THR A 71 -12.11 -0.98 -2.35
N PRO A 72 -13.12 -1.76 -2.80
CA PRO A 72 -13.14 -2.26 -4.18
C PRO A 72 -13.11 -1.13 -5.22
N GLY A 73 -13.92 -0.08 -5.02
CA GLY A 73 -13.98 1.07 -5.94
C GLY A 73 -12.68 1.88 -5.99
N THR A 74 -11.96 1.97 -4.86
CA THR A 74 -10.62 2.57 -4.80
C THR A 74 -9.59 1.69 -5.51
N LEU A 75 -9.56 0.39 -5.23
CA LEU A 75 -8.61 -0.54 -5.83
C LEU A 75 -8.75 -0.60 -7.36
N VAL A 76 -9.98 -0.70 -7.89
CA VAL A 76 -10.23 -0.71 -9.35
C VAL A 76 -9.70 0.56 -10.01
N ARG A 77 -9.90 1.73 -9.40
CA ARG A 77 -9.35 2.98 -9.95
C ARG A 77 -7.84 3.07 -9.82
N LEU A 78 -7.24 2.52 -8.75
CA LEU A 78 -5.78 2.46 -8.59
C LEU A 78 -5.10 1.63 -9.67
N MET A 79 -5.80 0.66 -10.29
CA MET A 79 -5.27 -0.06 -11.47
C MET A 79 -5.02 0.86 -12.67
N LEU A 80 -5.67 2.03 -12.73
CA LEU A 80 -5.54 3.02 -13.79
C LEU A 80 -5.10 4.37 -13.21
N PRO A 81 -3.81 4.54 -12.87
CA PRO A 81 -3.36 5.69 -12.10
C PRO A 81 -3.69 7.05 -12.72
N HIS A 82 -3.70 7.15 -14.05
CA HIS A 82 -4.07 8.38 -14.74
C HIS A 82 -5.51 8.81 -14.43
N LEU A 83 -6.47 7.86 -14.42
CA LEU A 83 -7.87 8.15 -14.09
C LEU A 83 -8.03 8.47 -12.61
N PHE A 84 -7.37 7.69 -11.75
CA PHE A 84 -7.35 7.92 -10.30
C PHE A 84 -6.92 9.36 -9.96
N TRP A 85 -5.78 9.80 -10.51
CA TRP A 85 -5.24 11.13 -10.23
C TRP A 85 -5.97 12.28 -10.93
N ARG A 86 -6.70 12.00 -12.02
CA ARG A 86 -7.55 13.01 -12.67
C ARG A 86 -8.76 13.37 -11.81
N GLU A 87 -9.32 12.40 -11.08
CA GLU A 87 -10.43 12.63 -10.14
C GLU A 87 -9.95 13.09 -8.76
N LEU A 88 -8.80 12.58 -8.30
CA LEU A 88 -8.20 12.89 -7.01
C LEU A 88 -7.23 14.10 -7.11
N ASP A 89 -7.80 15.28 -7.37
CA ASP A 89 -7.04 16.53 -7.43
C ASP A 89 -6.48 16.96 -6.05
N VAL A 90 -5.71 18.07 -6.04
CA VAL A 90 -5.19 18.71 -4.82
C VAL A 90 -6.27 19.43 -3.98
N LYS A 91 -7.50 19.54 -4.48
CA LYS A 91 -8.61 20.21 -3.81
C LYS A 91 -9.43 19.25 -2.94
N LYS A 92 -9.27 17.94 -3.13
CA LYS A 92 -9.92 16.91 -2.30
C LYS A 92 -9.33 16.89 -0.89
N ARG A 93 -10.19 16.61 0.09
CA ARG A 93 -9.80 16.48 1.50
C ARG A 93 -8.76 15.38 1.65
N ILE A 94 -7.75 15.62 2.47
CA ILE A 94 -6.70 14.64 2.78
C ILE A 94 -6.81 14.24 4.24
N SER A 95 -6.83 12.93 4.49
CA SER A 95 -6.83 12.33 5.81
C SER A 95 -5.83 11.17 5.85
N ILE A 96 -4.58 11.49 6.17
CA ILE A 96 -3.50 10.51 6.31
C ILE A 96 -3.82 9.41 7.35
N PRO A 97 -4.44 9.70 8.52
CA PRO A 97 -4.81 8.65 9.45
C PRO A 97 -5.78 7.61 8.84
N VAL A 98 -6.77 8.06 8.07
CA VAL A 98 -7.72 7.16 7.39
C VAL A 98 -7.01 6.31 6.34
N LEU A 99 -6.05 6.88 5.59
CA LEU A 99 -5.21 6.12 4.66
C LEU A 99 -4.38 5.04 5.35
N ILE A 100 -3.74 5.38 6.48
CA ILE A 100 -2.92 4.44 7.23
C ILE A 100 -3.79 3.28 7.75
N VAL A 101 -4.94 3.60 8.35
CA VAL A 101 -5.90 2.57 8.82
C VAL A 101 -6.36 1.70 7.65
N TRP A 102 -6.66 2.29 6.50
CA TRP A 102 -7.03 1.53 5.29
C TRP A 102 -5.89 0.62 4.80
N CYS A 103 -4.66 1.11 4.73
CA CYS A 103 -3.50 0.31 4.34
C CYS A 103 -3.25 -0.85 5.31
N LEU A 104 -3.42 -0.64 6.62
CA LEU A 104 -3.31 -1.69 7.63
C LEU A 104 -4.42 -2.73 7.46
N LEU A 105 -5.68 -2.31 7.26
CA LEU A 105 -6.79 -3.21 7.00
C LEU A 105 -6.60 -4.01 5.69
N LEU A 106 -6.08 -3.37 4.64
CA LEU A 106 -5.75 -4.03 3.38
C LEU A 106 -4.63 -5.06 3.59
N CYS A 107 -3.57 -4.69 4.31
CA CYS A 107 -2.47 -5.59 4.65
C CYS A 107 -2.99 -6.81 5.42
N ILE A 108 -3.68 -6.61 6.55
CA ILE A 108 -4.24 -7.70 7.36
C ILE A 108 -5.21 -8.55 6.54
N GLY A 109 -6.13 -7.92 5.79
CA GLY A 109 -7.14 -8.63 5.02
C GLY A 109 -6.53 -9.51 3.92
N THR A 110 -5.60 -8.97 3.13
CA THR A 110 -4.91 -9.72 2.07
C THR A 110 -4.01 -10.82 2.66
N HIS A 111 -3.31 -10.53 3.75
CA HIS A 111 -2.48 -11.48 4.47
C HIS A 111 -3.27 -12.68 4.99
N LEU A 112 -4.42 -12.45 5.64
CA LEU A 112 -5.29 -13.53 6.14
C LEU A 112 -5.91 -14.36 5.01
N LEU A 113 -6.18 -13.75 3.85
CA LEU A 113 -6.67 -14.48 2.68
C LEU A 113 -5.59 -15.41 2.11
N VAL A 114 -4.34 -14.93 2.03
CA VAL A 114 -3.20 -15.72 1.55
C VAL A 114 -2.70 -16.74 2.58
N ALA A 115 -2.95 -16.50 3.86
CA ALA A 115 -2.63 -17.45 4.93
C ALA A 115 -3.30 -18.83 4.74
N ILE A 116 -4.44 -18.89 4.06
CA ILE A 116 -5.16 -20.14 3.81
C ILE A 116 -4.35 -21.09 2.90
N PRO A 117 -4.03 -20.73 1.63
CA PRO A 117 -3.22 -21.60 0.78
C PRO A 117 -1.83 -21.87 1.36
N VAL A 118 -1.22 -20.90 2.06
CA VAL A 118 0.07 -21.11 2.74
C VAL A 118 -0.07 -22.19 3.83
N GLY A 119 -1.07 -22.12 4.69
CA GLY A 119 -1.30 -23.15 5.72
C GLY A 119 -1.54 -24.53 5.10
N LEU A 120 -2.27 -24.60 3.99
CA LEU A 120 -2.49 -25.86 3.26
C LEU A 120 -1.21 -26.43 2.67
N GLU A 121 -0.32 -25.58 2.14
CA GLU A 121 1.01 -25.99 1.67
C GLU A 121 1.82 -26.63 2.80
N TYR A 122 1.86 -25.99 3.98
CA TYR A 122 2.56 -26.54 5.15
C TYR A 122 1.97 -27.87 5.61
N TRP A 123 0.65 -28.00 5.59
CA TRP A 123 0.00 -29.28 5.86
C TRP A 123 0.46 -30.35 4.88
N ASP A 124 0.45 -30.07 3.57
CA ASP A 124 0.91 -31.01 2.54
C ASP A 124 2.38 -31.43 2.75
N GLN A 125 3.26 -30.47 3.07
CA GLN A 125 4.68 -30.74 3.35
C GLN A 125 4.90 -31.59 4.60
N GLN A 126 4.20 -31.28 5.70
CA GLN A 126 4.31 -32.05 6.95
C GLN A 126 3.65 -33.43 6.84
N ASN A 127 2.63 -33.56 5.99
CA ASN A 127 1.88 -34.78 5.76
C ASN A 127 2.46 -35.60 4.60
N TRP A 128 3.75 -35.90 4.65
CA TRP A 128 4.47 -36.69 3.64
C TRP A 128 3.85 -38.09 3.40
N MET A 129 3.08 -38.62 4.36
CA MET A 129 2.32 -39.86 4.22
C MET A 129 0.98 -39.71 3.49
N ALA A 130 0.64 -38.50 3.02
CA ALA A 130 -0.62 -38.16 2.37
C ALA A 130 -1.86 -38.60 3.16
N GLN A 131 -1.80 -38.52 4.49
CA GLN A 131 -2.92 -38.91 5.34
C GLN A 131 -4.10 -37.94 5.19
N PRO A 132 -5.35 -38.41 5.17
CA PRO A 132 -6.51 -37.56 5.33
C PRO A 132 -6.41 -36.64 6.56
N LEU A 133 -6.98 -35.43 6.49
CA LEU A 133 -6.87 -34.43 7.57
C LEU A 133 -7.40 -34.94 8.91
N ASP A 134 -8.46 -35.77 8.90
CA ASP A 134 -9.02 -36.41 10.09
C ASP A 134 -8.02 -37.37 10.75
N GLN A 135 -7.26 -38.13 9.96
CA GLN A 135 -6.21 -39.01 10.47
C GLN A 135 -5.06 -38.19 11.07
N TYR A 136 -4.62 -37.12 10.38
CA TYR A 136 -3.61 -36.21 10.89
C TYR A 136 -4.05 -35.57 12.21
N VAL A 137 -5.27 -35.04 12.29
CA VAL A 137 -5.82 -34.48 13.54
C VAL A 137 -5.98 -35.54 14.63
N SER A 138 -6.32 -36.78 14.28
CA SER A 138 -6.41 -37.86 15.27
C SER A 138 -5.05 -38.24 15.87
N GLN A 139 -3.97 -38.13 15.09
CA GLN A 139 -2.61 -38.46 15.51
C GLN A 139 -1.97 -37.34 16.35
N TYR A 140 -2.19 -36.08 15.97
CA TYR A 140 -1.50 -34.92 16.56
C TYR A 140 -2.43 -34.05 17.45
N GLY A 141 -3.72 -34.35 17.49
CA GLY A 141 -4.72 -33.61 18.25
C GLY A 141 -4.92 -32.16 17.77
N PRO A 142 -5.42 -31.27 18.64
CA PRO A 142 -5.63 -29.85 18.32
C PRO A 142 -4.36 -29.10 17.90
N SER A 143 -3.18 -29.61 18.29
CA SER A 143 -1.89 -28.99 17.96
C SER A 143 -1.60 -28.99 16.45
N ALA A 144 -2.11 -29.98 15.70
CA ALA A 144 -1.99 -30.02 14.24
C ALA A 144 -2.73 -28.83 13.58
N ILE A 145 -3.97 -28.58 13.99
CA ILE A 145 -4.76 -27.45 13.45
C ILE A 145 -4.10 -26.13 13.84
N ALA A 146 -3.62 -26.01 15.07
CA ALA A 146 -2.92 -24.82 15.54
C ALA A 146 -1.64 -24.54 14.74
N ALA A 147 -0.83 -25.57 14.45
CA ALA A 147 0.38 -25.43 13.64
C ALA A 147 0.07 -24.99 12.21
N ILE A 148 -0.93 -25.59 11.55
CA ILE A 148 -1.37 -25.22 10.20
C ILE A 148 -1.81 -23.75 10.14
N LEU A 149 -2.65 -23.33 11.09
CA LEU A 149 -3.13 -21.94 11.15
C LEU A 149 -1.98 -20.96 11.47
N PHE A 150 -1.10 -21.33 12.40
CA PHE A 150 0.05 -20.51 12.77
C PHE A 150 0.99 -20.34 11.57
N ASN A 151 1.34 -21.41 10.86
CA ASN A 151 2.21 -21.35 9.68
C ASN A 151 1.61 -20.47 8.58
N GLY A 152 0.31 -20.61 8.31
CA GLY A 152 -0.38 -19.74 7.36
C GLY A 152 -0.24 -18.24 7.69
N ILE A 153 -0.36 -17.88 8.97
CA ILE A 153 -0.33 -16.48 9.44
C ILE A 153 1.12 -15.98 9.66
N ALA A 154 2.01 -16.83 10.14
CA ALA A 154 3.33 -16.40 10.63
C ALA A 154 4.40 -16.45 9.54
N GLN A 155 4.18 -17.19 8.45
CA GLN A 155 5.08 -17.23 7.30
C GLN A 155 5.16 -15.83 6.65
N PRO A 156 6.36 -15.33 6.30
CA PRO A 156 7.65 -16.04 6.27
C PRO A 156 8.55 -15.82 7.50
N LEU A 157 8.00 -15.33 8.61
CA LEU A 157 8.80 -14.96 9.78
C LEU A 157 9.04 -16.14 10.73
N TYR A 158 7.99 -16.92 10.96
CA TYR A 158 8.02 -18.05 11.88
C TYR A 158 7.34 -19.26 11.27
N GLU A 159 7.75 -20.42 11.76
CA GLU A 159 7.12 -21.70 11.51
C GLU A 159 6.81 -22.41 12.83
N ALA A 160 5.90 -23.37 12.77
CA ALA A 160 5.34 -24.13 13.85
C ALA A 160 5.27 -25.60 13.45
N ASP A 161 5.87 -26.46 14.26
CA ASP A 161 5.79 -27.91 14.10
C ASP A 161 4.93 -28.54 15.22
N ALA A 162 4.04 -29.45 14.82
CA ALA A 162 3.25 -30.24 15.74
C ALA A 162 4.12 -31.38 16.31
N ASN A 163 4.43 -31.32 17.61
CA ASN A 163 5.23 -32.35 18.27
C ASN A 163 4.34 -33.39 18.97
N VAL A 164 4.38 -34.63 18.46
CA VAL A 164 3.62 -35.79 18.98
C VAL A 164 3.90 -36.04 20.47
N SER A 165 5.10 -35.69 20.94
CA SER A 165 5.58 -36.10 22.26
C SER A 165 5.03 -35.25 23.41
N VAL A 166 4.61 -34.00 23.14
CA VAL A 166 4.31 -33.03 24.22
C VAL A 166 3.00 -32.26 24.01
N TYR A 167 2.27 -32.47 22.91
CA TYR A 167 1.10 -31.66 22.54
C TYR A 167 1.37 -30.13 22.56
N LEU A 168 2.63 -29.74 22.35
CA LEU A 168 3.06 -28.35 22.25
C LEU A 168 3.39 -28.02 20.80
N VAL A 169 3.18 -26.76 20.44
CA VAL A 169 3.62 -26.20 19.15
C VAL A 169 5.04 -25.67 19.35
N ASN A 170 5.99 -26.25 18.64
CA ASN A 170 7.35 -25.74 18.63
C ASN A 170 7.42 -24.60 17.60
N ILE A 171 7.64 -23.37 18.07
CA ILE A 171 7.78 -22.19 17.21
C ILE A 171 9.27 -21.92 16.98
N SER A 172 9.69 -21.91 15.72
CA SER A 172 11.04 -21.54 15.30
C SER A 172 11.00 -20.35 14.35
N VAL A 173 12.10 -19.60 14.31
CA VAL A 173 12.34 -18.66 13.20
C VAL A 173 12.58 -19.51 11.96
N GLN A 174 11.88 -19.19 10.88
CA GLN A 174 12.00 -19.95 9.64
C GLN A 174 13.44 -19.83 9.11
N ARG A 175 14.11 -20.98 8.94
CA ARG A 175 15.44 -21.08 8.34
C ARG A 175 15.38 -22.06 7.19
N ASP A 176 16.11 -21.78 6.11
CA ASP A 176 16.24 -22.78 5.06
C ASP A 176 17.14 -23.94 5.54
N TRP A 177 17.27 -24.97 4.72
CA TRP A 177 18.10 -26.14 5.00
C TRP A 177 19.58 -25.81 5.19
N TRP A 178 20.02 -24.62 4.76
CA TRP A 178 21.38 -24.12 4.87
C TRP A 178 21.55 -23.16 6.05
N GLY A 179 20.51 -22.93 6.84
CA GLY A 179 20.52 -22.00 7.96
C GLY A 179 20.51 -20.53 7.56
N THR A 180 20.23 -20.20 6.29
CA THR A 180 20.10 -18.81 5.86
C THR A 180 18.81 -18.20 6.40
N ASP A 181 18.88 -16.92 6.77
CA ASP A 181 17.73 -16.17 7.27
C ASP A 181 16.73 -15.95 6.13
N LEU A 182 15.74 -16.84 6.03
CA LEU A 182 14.64 -16.77 5.07
C LEU A 182 13.87 -15.45 5.15
N ILE A 183 13.95 -14.72 6.27
CA ILE A 183 13.37 -13.39 6.41
C ILE A 183 13.91 -12.47 5.32
N MET A 184 15.23 -12.46 5.09
CA MET A 184 15.82 -11.53 4.13
C MET A 184 15.46 -11.89 2.69
N ASP A 185 15.53 -13.17 2.31
CA ASP A 185 15.18 -13.57 0.94
C ASP A 185 13.66 -13.56 0.70
N THR A 186 12.84 -13.98 1.66
CA THR A 186 11.39 -14.12 1.46
C THR A 186 10.63 -12.81 1.66
N PHE A 187 11.07 -11.97 2.60
CA PHE A 187 10.44 -10.67 2.86
C PHE A 187 11.00 -9.57 1.97
N PHE A 188 12.32 -9.37 1.95
CA PHE A 188 12.92 -8.22 1.27
C PHE A 188 13.07 -8.39 -0.23
N ARG A 189 13.21 -9.59 -0.76
CA ARG A 189 13.29 -9.81 -2.23
C ARG A 189 12.03 -9.34 -2.98
N PRO A 190 10.79 -9.63 -2.55
CA PRO A 190 9.61 -9.18 -3.27
C PRO A 190 9.32 -7.69 -3.09
N ILE A 191 9.71 -7.07 -1.97
CA ILE A 191 9.35 -5.67 -1.66
C ILE A 191 10.49 -4.66 -1.79
N GLY A 192 11.75 -5.12 -1.84
CA GLY A 192 12.93 -4.25 -1.76
C GLY A 192 12.99 -3.22 -2.89
N TYR A 193 12.61 -3.61 -4.12
CA TYR A 193 12.51 -2.65 -5.21
C TYR A 193 11.47 -1.57 -4.92
N GLN A 194 10.29 -1.97 -4.47
CA GLN A 194 9.15 -1.09 -4.22
C GLN A 194 9.46 -0.15 -3.06
N LEU A 195 10.07 -0.65 -1.99
CA LEU A 195 10.46 0.16 -0.85
C LEU A 195 11.51 1.21 -1.26
N GLY A 196 12.58 0.78 -1.94
CA GLY A 196 13.60 1.70 -2.46
C GLY A 196 13.02 2.73 -3.42
N PHE A 197 12.09 2.30 -4.27
CA PHE A 197 11.41 3.16 -5.24
C PHE A 197 10.54 4.22 -4.57
N ILE A 198 9.72 3.84 -3.59
CA ILE A 198 8.86 4.74 -2.81
C ILE A 198 9.70 5.75 -2.02
N VAL A 199 10.72 5.26 -1.30
CA VAL A 199 11.58 6.11 -0.45
C VAL A 199 12.33 7.14 -1.28
N LEU A 200 12.87 6.76 -2.44
CA LEU A 200 13.58 7.71 -3.28
C LEU A 200 12.65 8.69 -4.00
N TRP A 201 11.46 8.29 -4.41
CA TRP A 201 10.47 9.25 -4.92
C TRP A 201 10.07 10.28 -3.85
N LEU A 202 9.85 9.82 -2.62
CA LEU A 202 9.62 10.69 -1.47
C LEU A 202 10.81 11.66 -1.27
N ALA A 203 12.04 11.15 -1.27
CA ALA A 203 13.24 11.95 -1.10
C ALA A 203 13.41 12.99 -2.22
N VAL A 204 13.27 12.59 -3.49
CA VAL A 204 13.36 13.48 -4.67
C VAL A 204 12.36 14.63 -4.56
N LEU A 205 11.11 14.34 -4.22
CA LEU A 205 10.09 15.39 -4.10
C LEU A 205 10.34 16.30 -2.90
N LEU A 206 10.83 15.77 -1.78
CA LEU A 206 11.18 16.57 -0.62
C LEU A 206 12.40 17.46 -0.88
N ALA A 207 13.39 16.97 -1.62
CA ALA A 207 14.66 17.63 -1.93
C ALA A 207 14.55 18.81 -2.93
N ILE A 208 13.40 18.98 -3.60
CA ILE A 208 13.19 20.07 -4.56
C ILE A 208 12.20 21.11 -3.96
N PRO A 209 12.63 21.91 -2.95
CA PRO A 209 11.75 22.83 -2.24
C PRO A 209 11.21 23.94 -3.15
N HIS A 210 11.97 24.33 -4.18
CA HIS A 210 11.56 25.38 -5.12
C HIS A 210 10.32 24.95 -5.91
N THR A 211 10.33 23.78 -6.54
CA THR A 211 9.18 23.22 -7.26
C THR A 211 7.97 23.04 -6.36
N ARG A 212 8.17 22.62 -5.11
CA ARG A 212 7.09 22.52 -4.11
C ARG A 212 6.48 23.88 -3.76
N ARG A 213 7.29 24.91 -3.58
CA ARG A 213 6.81 26.27 -3.29
C ARG A 213 6.02 26.85 -4.46
N LEU A 214 6.51 26.69 -5.68
CA LEU A 214 5.84 27.17 -6.90
C LEU A 214 4.48 26.49 -7.11
N THR A 215 4.40 25.18 -6.88
CA THR A 215 3.16 24.40 -7.04
C THR A 215 2.25 24.47 -5.80
N LYS A 216 2.75 25.06 -4.71
CA LYS A 216 2.16 25.06 -3.36
C LYS A 216 1.87 23.64 -2.86
N LEU A 217 2.74 22.69 -3.22
CA LEU A 217 2.64 21.29 -2.83
C LEU A 217 3.12 21.09 -1.38
N ARG A 218 2.18 20.91 -0.46
CA ARG A 218 2.45 20.61 0.95
C ARG A 218 2.93 19.17 1.13
N GLY A 219 3.71 18.94 2.20
CA GLY A 219 4.21 17.59 2.54
C GLY A 219 3.11 16.54 2.68
N VAL A 220 1.91 16.93 3.13
CA VAL A 220 0.75 16.04 3.26
C VAL A 220 0.31 15.43 1.91
N HIS A 221 0.46 16.13 0.79
CA HIS A 221 0.15 15.58 -0.53
C HIS A 221 1.15 14.51 -0.95
N ILE A 222 2.42 14.70 -0.60
CA ILE A 222 3.49 13.74 -0.87
C ILE A 222 3.29 12.50 0.03
N ALA A 223 2.97 12.71 1.31
CA ALA A 223 2.63 11.65 2.24
C ALA A 223 1.43 10.82 1.75
N ARG A 224 0.36 11.46 1.23
CA ARG A 224 -0.78 10.78 0.60
C ARG A 224 -0.34 9.81 -0.49
N VAL A 225 0.42 10.29 -1.49
CA VAL A 225 0.91 9.46 -2.59
C VAL A 225 1.79 8.32 -2.07
N THR A 226 2.67 8.62 -1.10
CA THR A 226 3.58 7.65 -0.49
C THR A 226 2.79 6.51 0.16
N VAL A 227 1.82 6.84 1.02
CA VAL A 227 0.99 5.83 1.71
C VAL A 227 0.17 5.02 0.70
N ILE A 228 -0.41 5.64 -0.32
CA ILE A 228 -1.15 4.88 -1.34
C ILE A 228 -0.20 3.97 -2.13
N SER A 229 1.03 4.41 -2.42
CA SER A 229 2.00 3.60 -3.17
C SER A 229 2.49 2.35 -2.43
N THR A 230 2.35 2.29 -1.09
CA THR A 230 2.66 1.07 -0.33
C THR A 230 1.68 -0.07 -0.61
N THR A 231 0.51 0.22 -1.19
CA THR A 231 -0.44 -0.82 -1.61
C THR A 231 0.16 -1.78 -2.63
N ALA A 232 0.97 -1.28 -3.58
CA ALA A 232 1.70 -2.13 -4.52
C ALA A 232 2.75 -3.00 -3.82
N MET A 233 3.35 -2.51 -2.74
CA MET A 233 4.29 -3.28 -1.91
C MET A 233 3.58 -4.43 -1.21
N VAL A 234 2.46 -4.15 -0.54
CA VAL A 234 1.61 -5.15 0.13
C VAL A 234 1.12 -6.21 -0.89
N LEU A 235 0.58 -5.77 -2.03
CA LEU A 235 0.09 -6.68 -3.05
C LEU A 235 1.22 -7.51 -3.67
N THR A 236 2.42 -6.95 -3.89
CA THR A 236 3.55 -7.74 -4.40
C THR A 236 3.94 -8.82 -3.41
N PHE A 237 4.03 -8.48 -2.12
CA PHE A 237 4.39 -9.43 -1.07
C PHE A 237 3.37 -10.57 -0.97
N GLU A 238 2.07 -10.26 -0.90
CA GLU A 238 1.03 -11.28 -0.77
C GLU A 238 0.85 -12.11 -2.04
N LEU A 239 1.03 -11.53 -3.23
CA LEU A 239 1.04 -12.30 -4.48
C LEU A 239 2.25 -13.22 -4.58
N TYR A 240 3.39 -12.82 -4.01
CA TYR A 240 4.57 -13.69 -3.91
C TYR A 240 4.31 -14.87 -2.98
N ARG A 241 3.81 -14.64 -1.76
CA ARG A 241 3.44 -15.70 -0.82
C ARG A 241 2.41 -16.67 -1.41
N LEU A 242 1.38 -16.12 -2.06
CA LEU A 242 0.37 -16.92 -2.75
C LEU A 242 0.99 -17.78 -3.85
N ASN A 243 1.92 -17.23 -4.62
CA ASN A 243 2.60 -17.96 -5.69
C ASN A 243 3.41 -19.14 -5.16
N GLU A 244 4.18 -18.94 -4.08
CA GLU A 244 4.95 -20.01 -3.44
C GLU A 244 4.01 -21.11 -2.92
N ALA A 245 2.95 -20.74 -2.21
CA ALA A 245 1.96 -21.70 -1.71
C ALA A 245 1.32 -22.55 -2.82
N LEU A 246 0.92 -21.91 -3.92
CA LEU A 246 0.35 -22.62 -5.07
C LEU A 246 1.40 -23.50 -5.78
N HIS A 247 2.67 -23.11 -5.75
CA HIS A 247 3.75 -23.90 -6.31
C HIS A 247 4.02 -25.16 -5.48
N GLY A 248 4.07 -25.02 -4.15
CA GLY A 248 4.22 -26.13 -3.22
C GLY A 248 3.07 -27.13 -3.32
N LEU A 249 1.83 -26.65 -3.26
CA LEU A 249 0.62 -27.47 -3.42
C LEU A 249 0.52 -28.16 -4.79
N GLY A 250 1.12 -27.59 -5.83
CA GLY A 250 1.18 -28.17 -7.17
C GLY A 250 2.23 -29.27 -7.33
N GLY A 251 2.98 -29.61 -6.26
CA GLY A 251 4.03 -30.62 -6.26
C GLY A 251 5.22 -30.28 -7.18
N TYR A 252 5.57 -29.00 -7.29
CA TYR A 252 6.69 -28.48 -8.12
C TYR A 252 6.61 -28.78 -9.63
N LYS A 253 5.51 -29.41 -10.10
CA LYS A 253 5.34 -29.80 -11.51
C LYS A 253 4.87 -28.64 -12.41
N THR A 254 4.38 -27.55 -11.83
CA THR A 254 3.79 -26.43 -12.56
C THR A 254 4.83 -25.34 -12.82
N GLY A 255 5.50 -25.38 -13.97
CA GLY A 255 6.40 -24.29 -14.40
C GLY A 255 5.71 -22.91 -14.47
N ILE A 256 4.37 -22.89 -14.56
CA ILE A 256 3.52 -21.69 -14.68
C ILE A 256 3.64 -20.76 -13.45
N THR A 257 3.74 -21.28 -12.23
CA THR A 257 3.83 -20.43 -11.02
C THR A 257 5.17 -19.69 -10.99
N SER A 258 6.27 -20.35 -11.36
CA SER A 258 7.58 -19.68 -11.50
C SER A 258 7.59 -18.55 -12.55
N VAL A 259 6.71 -18.62 -13.56
CA VAL A 259 6.60 -17.62 -14.62
C VAL A 259 5.84 -16.40 -14.12
N LEU A 260 4.75 -16.56 -13.39
CA LEU A 260 3.95 -15.43 -12.88
C LEU A 260 4.78 -14.50 -11.98
N TYR A 261 5.56 -15.07 -11.05
CA TYR A 261 6.44 -14.29 -10.19
C TYR A 261 7.44 -13.42 -10.96
N LYS A 262 8.04 -13.96 -12.03
CA LYS A 262 9.00 -13.21 -12.87
C LYS A 262 8.38 -11.96 -13.50
N TRP A 263 7.06 -11.93 -13.66
CA TRP A 263 6.33 -10.79 -14.22
C TRP A 263 5.75 -9.86 -13.15
N ILE A 264 5.36 -10.35 -11.97
CA ILE A 264 4.74 -9.53 -10.91
C ILE A 264 5.63 -8.35 -10.53
N ILE A 265 6.92 -8.58 -10.24
CA ILE A 265 7.83 -7.51 -9.80
C ILE A 265 8.00 -6.43 -10.91
N PRO A 266 8.37 -6.77 -12.16
CA PRO A 266 8.44 -5.78 -13.23
C PRO A 266 7.13 -5.03 -13.46
N MET A 267 5.99 -5.73 -13.46
CA MET A 267 4.68 -5.10 -13.62
C MET A 267 4.39 -4.09 -12.51
N MET A 268 4.72 -4.42 -11.26
CA MET A 268 4.51 -3.53 -10.12
C MET A 268 5.45 -2.32 -10.15
N ILE A 269 6.70 -2.49 -10.62
CA ILE A 269 7.63 -1.37 -10.85
C ILE A 269 7.08 -0.43 -11.93
N VAL A 270 6.62 -0.97 -13.05
CA VAL A 270 6.00 -0.19 -14.14
C VAL A 270 4.77 0.53 -13.62
N TRP A 271 3.91 -0.16 -12.88
CA TRP A 271 2.73 0.45 -12.25
C TRP A 271 3.13 1.60 -11.33
N GLN A 272 4.15 1.45 -10.50
CA GLN A 272 4.62 2.48 -9.57
C GLN A 272 5.17 3.69 -10.31
N ALA A 273 5.95 3.49 -11.38
CA ALA A 273 6.42 4.57 -12.24
C ALA A 273 5.26 5.34 -12.89
N VAL A 274 4.27 4.64 -13.43
CA VAL A 274 3.05 5.25 -14.00
C VAL A 274 2.23 5.97 -12.93
N PHE A 275 2.16 5.42 -11.72
CA PHE A 275 1.44 5.99 -10.59
C PHE A 275 2.03 7.32 -10.14
N TRP A 276 3.34 7.38 -9.89
CA TRP A 276 4.04 8.62 -9.53
C TRP A 276 4.02 9.65 -10.67
N ALA A 277 4.21 9.22 -11.92
CA ALA A 277 4.10 10.09 -13.07
C ALA A 277 2.71 10.73 -13.21
N SER A 278 1.66 9.94 -12.96
CA SER A 278 0.27 10.40 -12.99
C SER A 278 -0.04 11.36 -11.84
N ALA A 279 0.51 11.13 -10.64
CA ALA A 279 0.39 12.06 -9.52
C ALA A 279 1.01 13.43 -9.86
N VAL A 280 2.24 13.43 -10.39
CA VAL A 280 2.96 14.66 -10.78
C VAL A 280 2.23 15.42 -11.90
N ARG A 281 1.81 14.70 -12.96
CA ARG A 281 1.20 15.30 -14.16
C ARG A 281 -0.26 15.70 -13.93
N SER A 282 -1.09 14.76 -13.51
CA SER A 282 -2.54 14.93 -13.46
C SER A 282 -3.02 15.36 -12.08
N GLY A 283 -2.46 14.77 -11.02
CA GLY A 283 -2.86 15.11 -9.65
C GLY A 283 -2.43 16.51 -9.24
N TRP A 284 -1.17 16.87 -9.51
CA TRP A 284 -0.55 18.12 -9.05
C TRP A 284 -0.38 19.19 -10.13
N GLY A 285 -0.44 18.81 -11.42
CA GLY A 285 -0.32 19.75 -12.53
C GLY A 285 1.07 20.38 -12.67
N ILE A 286 2.15 19.70 -12.24
CA ILE A 286 3.51 20.25 -12.30
C ILE A 286 3.97 20.40 -13.76
N ARG A 287 4.61 21.53 -14.10
CA ARG A 287 5.23 21.77 -15.41
C ARG A 287 6.63 22.39 -15.24
N PRO A 288 7.66 21.92 -15.98
CA PRO A 288 7.68 20.74 -16.85
C PRO A 288 7.75 19.43 -16.03
N TRP A 289 6.83 18.49 -16.25
CA TRP A 289 6.78 17.23 -15.49
C TRP A 289 7.71 16.14 -16.03
N ARG A 290 8.02 16.13 -17.33
CA ARG A 290 8.75 15.03 -17.99
C ARG A 290 10.13 14.79 -17.38
N LEU A 291 10.90 15.85 -17.17
CA LEU A 291 12.24 15.76 -16.59
C LEU A 291 12.18 15.26 -15.14
N LEU A 292 11.25 15.78 -14.33
CA LEU A 292 11.04 15.35 -12.95
C LEU A 292 10.67 13.86 -12.88
N VAL A 293 9.77 13.40 -13.74
CA VAL A 293 9.37 11.99 -13.81
C VAL A 293 10.51 11.09 -14.26
N MET A 294 11.24 11.48 -15.30
CA MET A 294 12.38 10.70 -15.80
C MET A 294 13.47 10.55 -14.74
N LEU A 295 13.91 11.66 -14.14
CA LEU A 295 14.96 11.64 -13.12
C LEU A 295 14.50 10.97 -11.83
N GLY A 296 13.24 11.22 -11.41
CA GLY A 296 12.64 10.59 -10.23
C GLY A 296 12.55 9.08 -10.37
N THR A 297 12.06 8.58 -11.51
CA THR A 297 12.00 7.14 -11.79
C THR A 297 13.39 6.53 -11.90
N LEU A 298 14.35 7.19 -12.56
CA LEU A 298 15.73 6.69 -12.65
C LEU A 298 16.37 6.56 -11.27
N ALA A 299 16.27 7.59 -10.43
CA ALA A 299 16.75 7.56 -9.06
C ALA A 299 16.07 6.41 -8.28
N ALA A 300 14.75 6.32 -8.36
CA ALA A 300 13.97 5.29 -7.67
C ALA A 300 14.34 3.86 -8.07
N LEU A 301 14.61 3.60 -9.36
CA LEU A 301 15.12 2.32 -9.84
C LEU A 301 16.51 2.01 -9.30
N LEU A 302 17.40 3.00 -9.25
CA LEU A 302 18.73 2.84 -8.65
C LEU A 302 18.64 2.52 -7.16
N GLY A 303 17.77 3.19 -6.39
CA GLY A 303 17.58 2.86 -4.98
C GLY A 303 17.01 1.47 -4.74
N GLY A 304 16.04 1.06 -5.56
CA GLY A 304 15.52 -0.31 -5.51
C GLY A 304 16.60 -1.35 -5.81
N ALA A 305 17.45 -1.09 -6.81
CA ALA A 305 18.58 -1.96 -7.15
C ALA A 305 19.63 -2.01 -6.02
N THR A 306 20.01 -0.87 -5.45
CA THR A 306 20.98 -0.79 -4.34
C THR A 306 20.45 -1.54 -3.11
N LEU A 307 19.19 -1.35 -2.74
CA LEU A 307 18.60 -2.06 -1.60
C LEU A 307 18.59 -3.58 -1.84
N ARG A 308 18.31 -4.02 -3.07
CA ARG A 308 18.35 -5.45 -3.41
C ARG A 308 19.76 -6.03 -3.35
N VAL A 309 20.76 -5.32 -3.88
CA VAL A 309 22.16 -5.76 -3.83
C VAL A 309 22.61 -5.86 -2.37
N TYR A 310 22.24 -4.89 -1.55
CA TYR A 310 22.54 -4.92 -0.12
C TYR A 310 21.92 -6.15 0.56
N VAL A 311 20.63 -6.42 0.33
CA VAL A 311 19.94 -7.59 0.89
C VAL A 311 20.64 -8.89 0.44
N PHE A 312 20.96 -9.00 -0.85
CA PHE A 312 21.65 -10.18 -1.39
C PHE A 312 23.02 -10.39 -0.74
N LEU A 313 23.83 -9.34 -0.61
CA LEU A 313 25.14 -9.44 0.03
C LEU A 313 25.02 -9.82 1.52
N SER A 314 23.99 -9.32 2.20
CA SER A 314 23.75 -9.62 3.61
C SER A 314 23.27 -11.04 3.88
N THR A 315 22.72 -11.75 2.88
CA THR A 315 22.29 -13.14 3.03
C THR A 315 23.35 -14.15 2.61
N THR A 316 24.34 -13.73 1.84
CA THR A 316 25.42 -14.62 1.35
C THR A 316 26.72 -14.57 2.15
N ALA A 317 26.87 -13.58 3.04
CA ALA A 317 28.05 -13.36 3.86
C ALA A 317 27.92 -14.06 5.22
#